data_AF-A0A834YBR1-F1
#
_entry.id   AF-A0A834YBR1-F1
#
_cell.length_a   1.000
_cell.length_b   1.000
_cell.length_c   1.000
_cell.angle_alpha   90.00
_cell.angle_beta   90.00
_cell.angle_gamma   90.00
#
_symmetry.space_group_name_H-M   'P 1'
#
loop_
_entity.id
_entity.type
_entity.pdbx_description
1 polymer ?
#
loop_
_entity_poly.entity_id
_entity_poly.type
_entity_poly.pdbx_seq_one_letter_code
_entity_poly.pdbx_strand_id
1 'polypeptide(L)'
;MERRKLGESVGIRDDLIQKACSIAMAAHNSPATTFLLDKPHNSSHAIFAFAGSWSVDDWFAHKSFGDSNINLSLFPSLRSIGNDQTAVINRAFLRQFETVLRTSPLSYEVTRAVTEKKQIVFTGHSSGGPVAILASIWLLEQHLQLDSDEQITPFCVTFGSPLVGDRVFGHALRRENWSHHFVHFVMRYDIIPRILLAPLTSIERELPEILQIFNPTSNYFGLESIGKTREASVFFSTVVRNISSVASHAACSFMGCTNLLLEAVTSFIELSPYRPFGTYVFCTGNGKLVIVKNPDAVLQILFYCVQLGHGLELDETAYRSLKEHLLYETELQESLEMQDVVNLDHPEEVPLYLESGATDEMKSVDMALNDLGLSTRARLCICAAREFEKQKLRNQAKINSYYSKIEDGLNRIHGYRATCEVHEVGYYDAFKIQREQRDFNTNLKRVDLAGMWDEIIEMLRRYELPDGFEVQKEWVELGTKYRCLVEPIEIANYYRHSMNQGLGPYLIKGRPKRYRYNQRWFEHIHRMTAESCSASCFWAEVEELCSETSNRTFEEMKRRVLGLEREVLRWVSSGELRRDVFFEESTFVKWWMTLPRLHRSGSCIARLMDGKGTNFPNLPTSS
;
A
#
# COMPACT_ATOMS: atom_id res chain seq x y z
N MET A 1 25.91 -17.31 -23.32
CA MET A 1 24.89 -16.51 -22.60
C MET A 1 23.62 -17.35 -22.59
N GLU A 2 23.21 -17.87 -21.44
CA GLU A 2 21.90 -18.54 -21.34
C GLU A 2 20.83 -17.47 -21.60
N ARG A 3 20.12 -17.60 -22.73
CA ARG A 3 18.93 -16.78 -22.99
C ARG A 3 17.91 -17.13 -21.91
N ARG A 4 17.69 -16.22 -20.96
CA ARG A 4 16.68 -16.42 -19.92
C ARG A 4 15.31 -16.31 -20.55
N LYS A 5 14.47 -17.30 -20.30
CA LYS A 5 13.11 -17.25 -20.84
C LYS A 5 12.29 -16.21 -20.09
N LEU A 6 11.35 -15.57 -20.79
CA LEU A 6 10.44 -14.62 -20.16
C LEU A 6 9.70 -15.28 -19.00
N GLY A 7 9.14 -16.47 -19.24
CA GLY A 7 8.35 -17.17 -18.26
C GLY A 7 9.09 -17.61 -16.99
N GLU A 8 10.41 -17.85 -17.09
CA GLU A 8 11.26 -18.10 -15.92
C GLU A 8 11.46 -16.81 -15.10
N SER A 9 11.50 -15.65 -15.78
CA SER A 9 11.75 -14.35 -15.15
C SER A 9 10.51 -13.78 -14.45
N VAL A 10 9.31 -14.04 -14.99
CA VAL A 10 8.02 -13.55 -14.44
C VAL A 10 7.21 -14.62 -13.72
N GLY A 11 7.61 -15.89 -13.78
CA GLY A 11 6.94 -17.01 -13.08
C GLY A 11 5.67 -17.52 -13.78
N ILE A 12 5.44 -17.15 -15.04
CA ILE A 12 4.26 -17.55 -15.84
C ILE A 12 4.73 -18.20 -17.12
N ARG A 13 4.22 -19.38 -17.47
CA ARG A 13 4.63 -20.07 -18.71
C ARG A 13 4.33 -19.23 -19.96
N ASP A 14 5.24 -19.22 -20.93
CA ASP A 14 5.11 -18.43 -22.16
C ASP A 14 3.83 -18.75 -22.95
N ASP A 15 3.43 -20.03 -23.01
CA ASP A 15 2.19 -20.46 -23.68
C ASP A 15 0.94 -19.86 -23.01
N LEU A 16 0.99 -19.69 -21.68
CA LEU A 16 -0.07 -19.09 -20.90
C LEU A 16 -0.13 -17.57 -21.09
N ILE A 17 1.02 -16.90 -21.23
CA ILE A 17 1.10 -15.46 -21.53
C ILE A 17 0.50 -15.19 -22.91
N GLN A 18 0.93 -15.93 -23.95
CA GLN A 18 0.39 -15.77 -25.30
C GLN A 18 -1.12 -16.01 -25.33
N LYS A 19 -1.59 -17.08 -24.67
CA LYS A 19 -3.02 -17.39 -24.59
C LYS A 19 -3.81 -16.30 -23.85
N ALA A 20 -3.27 -15.77 -22.75
CA ALA A 20 -3.89 -14.68 -22.01
C ALA A 20 -4.00 -13.40 -22.86
N CYS A 21 -3.02 -13.13 -23.74
CA CYS A 21 -3.08 -12.03 -24.70
C CYS A 21 -4.20 -12.25 -25.73
N SER A 22 -4.22 -13.40 -26.41
CA SER A 22 -5.23 -13.69 -27.44
C SER A 22 -6.66 -13.60 -26.89
N ILE A 23 -6.91 -14.14 -25.69
CA ILE A 23 -8.25 -14.08 -25.07
C ILE A 23 -8.58 -12.64 -24.62
N ALA A 24 -7.61 -11.89 -24.09
CA ALA A 24 -7.82 -10.48 -23.71
C ALA A 24 -8.17 -9.60 -24.92
N MET A 25 -7.55 -9.83 -26.07
CA MET A 25 -7.89 -9.14 -27.33
C MET A 25 -9.26 -9.60 -27.85
N ALA A 26 -9.56 -10.91 -27.80
CA ALA A 26 -10.85 -11.45 -28.24
C ALA A 26 -12.04 -11.01 -27.38
N ALA A 27 -11.81 -10.64 -26.12
CA ALA A 27 -12.86 -10.19 -25.20
C ALA A 27 -13.64 -8.98 -25.73
N HIS A 28 -13.00 -8.08 -26.49
CA HIS A 28 -13.66 -6.91 -27.07
C HIS A 28 -14.71 -7.26 -28.14
N ASN A 29 -14.63 -8.46 -28.73
CA ASN A 29 -15.59 -8.92 -29.75
C ASN A 29 -16.89 -9.48 -29.14
N SER A 30 -16.96 -9.60 -27.80
CA SER A 30 -18.13 -10.12 -27.08
C SER A 30 -18.67 -9.11 -26.07
N PRO A 31 -19.11 -7.91 -26.49
CA PRO A 31 -19.50 -6.82 -25.58
C PRO A 31 -20.73 -7.15 -24.72
N ALA A 32 -21.53 -8.16 -25.10
CA ALA A 32 -22.67 -8.62 -24.32
C ALA A 32 -22.29 -9.44 -23.07
N THR A 33 -21.07 -9.96 -23.01
CA THR A 33 -20.56 -10.73 -21.86
C THR A 33 -19.66 -9.87 -21.00
N THR A 34 -19.84 -9.92 -19.68
CA THR A 34 -19.04 -9.16 -18.70
C THR A 34 -17.58 -9.63 -18.61
N PHE A 35 -17.32 -10.91 -18.90
CA PHE A 35 -15.98 -11.48 -19.05
C PHE A 35 -16.04 -12.74 -19.92
N LEU A 36 -14.92 -13.11 -20.54
CA LEU A 36 -14.71 -14.40 -21.18
C LEU A 36 -13.99 -15.36 -20.22
N LEU A 37 -14.40 -16.63 -20.22
CA LEU A 37 -13.77 -17.70 -19.45
C LEU A 37 -13.22 -18.77 -20.38
N ASP A 38 -11.91 -18.91 -20.45
CA ASP A 38 -11.25 -20.07 -21.05
C ASP A 38 -10.86 -21.06 -19.95
N LYS A 39 -11.61 -22.17 -19.89
CA LYS A 39 -11.39 -23.26 -18.93
C LYS A 39 -11.55 -24.64 -19.61
N PRO A 40 -10.59 -25.07 -20.44
CA PRO A 40 -10.62 -26.41 -21.02
C PRO A 40 -10.70 -27.51 -19.95
N HIS A 41 -11.43 -28.59 -20.22
CA HIS A 41 -11.61 -29.69 -19.25
C HIS A 41 -10.28 -30.31 -18.78
N ASN A 42 -9.29 -30.43 -19.68
CA ASN A 42 -7.99 -31.02 -19.38
C ASN A 42 -6.87 -29.99 -19.10
N SER A 43 -7.18 -28.69 -18.97
CA SER A 43 -6.16 -27.68 -18.65
C SER A 43 -5.90 -27.59 -17.16
N SER A 44 -4.65 -27.28 -16.80
CA SER A 44 -4.26 -26.91 -15.44
C SER A 44 -4.58 -25.44 -15.09
N HIS A 45 -5.17 -24.67 -16.01
CA HIS A 45 -5.44 -23.24 -15.84
C HIS A 45 -6.92 -22.88 -16.06
N ALA A 46 -7.33 -21.73 -15.54
CA ALA A 46 -8.57 -21.02 -15.88
C ALA A 46 -8.24 -19.54 -16.14
N ILE A 47 -8.55 -19.05 -17.35
CA ILE A 47 -8.25 -17.68 -17.77
C ILE A 47 -9.55 -16.88 -17.83
N PHE A 48 -9.61 -15.80 -17.06
CA PHE A 48 -10.71 -14.85 -16.98
C PHE A 48 -10.29 -13.57 -17.68
N ALA A 49 -10.88 -13.27 -18.83
CA ALA A 49 -10.55 -12.08 -19.61
C ALA A 49 -11.67 -11.04 -19.57
N PHE A 50 -11.33 -9.81 -19.22
CA PHE A 50 -12.28 -8.71 -19.17
C PHE A 50 -12.15 -7.83 -20.42
N ALA A 51 -13.30 -7.49 -21.01
CA ALA A 51 -13.35 -6.58 -22.15
C ALA A 51 -13.12 -5.13 -21.70
N GLY A 52 -12.57 -4.32 -22.61
CA GLY A 52 -12.42 -2.89 -22.41
C GLY A 52 -13.71 -2.14 -22.75
N SER A 53 -13.84 -0.95 -22.19
CA SER A 53 -14.83 0.04 -22.61
C SER A 53 -14.20 1.16 -23.42
N TRP A 54 -14.99 1.67 -24.38
CA TRP A 54 -14.65 2.75 -25.29
C TRP A 54 -15.49 4.02 -25.03
N SER A 55 -16.20 4.07 -23.90
CA SER A 55 -16.94 5.25 -23.44
C SER A 55 -16.09 6.08 -22.48
N VAL A 56 -16.08 7.41 -22.63
CA VAL A 56 -15.32 8.31 -21.73
C VAL A 56 -15.70 8.12 -20.26
N ASP A 57 -16.98 7.90 -19.97
CA ASP A 57 -17.51 7.72 -18.61
C ASP A 57 -16.93 6.49 -17.89
N ASP A 58 -16.48 5.50 -18.67
CA ASP A 58 -15.85 4.29 -18.17
C ASP A 58 -14.33 4.46 -17.94
N TRP A 59 -13.76 5.60 -18.32
CA TRP A 59 -12.37 5.96 -18.01
C TRP A 59 -12.28 7.04 -16.93
N PHE A 60 -13.24 7.97 -16.88
CA PHE A 60 -13.26 9.07 -15.93
C PHE A 60 -14.66 9.29 -15.35
N ALA A 61 -14.81 9.08 -14.04
CA ALA A 61 -16.11 9.21 -13.39
C ALA A 61 -16.53 10.65 -13.07
N HIS A 62 -15.60 11.61 -13.05
CA HIS A 62 -15.80 13.03 -12.77
C HIS A 62 -14.57 13.85 -13.22
N LYS A 63 -14.61 15.18 -13.00
CA LYS A 63 -13.57 16.14 -13.41
C LYS A 63 -12.21 15.85 -12.75
N SER A 64 -11.12 16.34 -13.38
CA SER A 64 -9.71 16.06 -13.05
C SER A 64 -9.28 14.64 -13.38
N PHE A 65 -8.86 13.81 -12.41
CA PHE A 65 -8.29 12.49 -12.67
C PHE A 65 -9.30 11.34 -12.47
N GLY A 66 -10.53 11.62 -12.06
CA GLY A 66 -11.57 10.62 -11.87
C GLY A 66 -11.28 9.64 -10.72
N ASP A 67 -10.43 10.04 -9.77
CA ASP A 67 -9.94 9.21 -8.68
C ASP A 67 -10.87 9.20 -7.45
N SER A 68 -10.78 8.15 -6.65
CA SER A 68 -11.60 7.98 -5.45
C SER A 68 -10.92 7.05 -4.46
N ASN A 69 -11.30 7.13 -3.19
CA ASN A 69 -10.85 6.14 -2.20
C ASN A 69 -11.34 4.74 -2.58
N ILE A 70 -10.46 3.74 -2.44
CA ILE A 70 -10.80 2.34 -2.62
C ILE A 70 -11.86 1.90 -1.59
N ASN A 71 -12.71 0.95 -1.99
CA ASN A 71 -13.70 0.37 -1.10
C ASN A 71 -13.04 -0.62 -0.12
N LEU A 72 -12.73 -0.17 1.10
CA LEU A 72 -12.09 -0.98 2.15
C LEU A 72 -12.93 -2.18 2.61
N SER A 73 -14.24 -2.24 2.29
CA SER A 73 -15.03 -3.44 2.57
C SER A 73 -14.69 -4.61 1.65
N LEU A 74 -14.25 -4.33 0.43
CA LEU A 74 -13.79 -5.32 -0.55
C LEU A 74 -12.27 -5.49 -0.51
N PHE A 75 -11.53 -4.43 -0.18
CA PHE A 75 -10.08 -4.37 -0.26
C PHE A 75 -9.45 -3.79 1.03
N PRO A 76 -9.61 -4.45 2.18
CA PRO A 76 -9.14 -3.93 3.47
C PRO A 76 -7.62 -3.70 3.54
N SER A 77 -6.84 -4.43 2.74
CA SER A 77 -5.39 -4.34 2.70
C SER A 77 -4.88 -3.13 1.90
N LEU A 78 -5.71 -2.55 1.01
CA LEU A 78 -5.33 -1.42 0.15
C LEU A 78 -5.35 -0.06 0.88
N ARG A 79 -4.46 0.08 1.88
CA ARG A 79 -4.23 1.30 2.66
C ARG A 79 -2.79 1.34 3.17
N SER A 80 -2.26 2.50 3.55
CA SER A 80 -1.04 2.61 4.35
C SER A 80 -1.41 2.47 5.83
N ILE A 81 -0.82 1.49 6.52
CA ILE A 81 -1.25 1.10 7.87
C ILE A 81 -0.90 2.18 8.88
N GLY A 82 0.37 2.57 8.96
CA GLY A 82 0.86 3.56 9.91
C GLY A 82 0.30 4.95 9.62
N ASN A 83 0.41 5.39 8.36
CA ASN A 83 -0.10 6.70 7.93
C ASN A 83 -1.63 6.81 7.97
N ASP A 84 -2.34 5.66 7.98
CA ASP A 84 -3.81 5.59 7.98
C ASP A 84 -4.42 6.36 6.80
N GLN A 85 -3.86 6.07 5.64
CA GLN A 85 -4.27 6.62 4.36
C GLN A 85 -4.86 5.50 3.51
N THR A 86 -6.09 5.68 3.06
CA THR A 86 -6.75 4.75 2.13
C THR A 86 -6.14 4.90 0.74
N ALA A 87 -5.95 3.80 0.01
CA ALA A 87 -5.47 3.89 -1.36
C ALA A 87 -6.48 4.61 -2.26
N VAL A 88 -5.96 5.34 -3.24
CA VAL A 88 -6.76 6.04 -4.24
C VAL A 88 -6.72 5.26 -5.55
N ILE A 89 -7.87 5.13 -6.20
CA ILE A 89 -8.07 4.36 -7.43
C ILE A 89 -8.97 5.11 -8.40
N ASN A 90 -8.84 4.82 -9.70
CA ASN A 90 -9.78 5.28 -10.70
C ASN A 90 -11.21 4.77 -10.39
N ARG A 91 -12.15 5.70 -10.19
CA ARG A 91 -13.52 5.35 -9.78
C ARG A 91 -14.28 4.61 -10.87
N ALA A 92 -14.03 4.91 -12.14
CA ALA A 92 -14.73 4.28 -13.25
C ALA A 92 -14.35 2.79 -13.36
N PHE A 93 -13.06 2.47 -13.24
CA PHE A 93 -12.59 1.08 -13.22
C PHE A 93 -13.10 0.31 -12.00
N LEU A 94 -13.11 0.95 -10.82
CA LEU A 94 -13.70 0.34 -9.62
C LEU A 94 -15.19 0.03 -9.82
N ARG A 95 -15.97 0.95 -10.39
CA ARG A 95 -17.40 0.73 -10.68
C ARG A 95 -17.63 -0.40 -11.68
N GLN A 96 -16.79 -0.51 -12.69
CA GLN A 96 -16.85 -1.61 -13.66
C GLN A 96 -16.63 -2.94 -12.96
N PHE A 97 -15.58 -3.06 -12.15
CA PHE A 97 -15.34 -4.28 -11.37
C PHE A 97 -16.49 -4.59 -10.40
N GLU A 98 -16.98 -3.61 -9.64
CA GLU A 98 -18.14 -3.78 -8.74
C GLU A 98 -19.39 -4.26 -9.50
N THR A 99 -19.57 -3.76 -10.73
CA THR A 99 -20.67 -4.20 -11.61
C THR A 99 -20.46 -5.64 -12.03
N VAL A 100 -19.28 -6.01 -12.54
CA VAL A 100 -18.96 -7.38 -12.93
C VAL A 100 -19.16 -8.33 -11.74
N LEU A 101 -18.66 -7.99 -10.56
CA LEU A 101 -18.78 -8.83 -9.36
C LEU A 101 -20.25 -9.06 -8.96
N ARG A 102 -21.11 -8.05 -9.15
CA ARG A 102 -22.54 -8.10 -8.79
C ARG A 102 -23.43 -8.77 -9.83
N THR A 103 -23.17 -8.55 -11.13
CA THR A 103 -24.09 -8.93 -12.21
C THR A 103 -23.67 -10.20 -12.96
N SER A 104 -22.45 -10.68 -12.75
CA SER A 104 -21.89 -11.83 -13.45
C SER A 104 -21.68 -13.05 -12.53
N PRO A 105 -21.49 -14.25 -13.08
CA PRO A 105 -21.15 -15.44 -12.29
C PRO A 105 -19.67 -15.49 -11.87
N LEU A 106 -18.92 -14.36 -11.91
CA LEU A 106 -17.47 -14.33 -11.65
C LEU A 106 -17.09 -15.02 -10.34
N SER A 107 -17.75 -14.66 -9.23
CA SER A 107 -17.44 -15.23 -7.90
C SER A 107 -17.62 -16.76 -7.87
N TYR A 108 -18.72 -17.24 -8.46
CA TYR A 108 -19.00 -18.68 -8.58
C TYR A 108 -17.95 -19.39 -9.44
N GLU A 109 -17.60 -18.81 -10.59
CA GLU A 109 -16.65 -19.39 -11.53
C GLU A 109 -15.21 -19.43 -10.99
N VAL A 110 -14.80 -18.38 -10.29
CA VAL A 110 -13.52 -18.32 -9.59
C VAL A 110 -13.48 -19.38 -8.48
N THR A 111 -14.51 -19.46 -7.63
CA THR A 111 -14.59 -20.47 -6.57
C THR A 111 -14.53 -21.89 -7.12
N ARG A 112 -15.21 -22.14 -8.25
CA ARG A 112 -15.16 -23.42 -8.97
C ARG A 112 -13.75 -23.73 -9.47
N ALA A 113 -13.06 -22.76 -10.09
CA ALA A 113 -11.69 -22.94 -10.55
C ALA A 113 -10.69 -23.20 -9.42
N VAL A 114 -10.83 -22.50 -8.27
CA VAL A 114 -10.05 -22.76 -7.05
C VAL A 114 -10.28 -24.20 -6.56
N THR A 115 -11.54 -24.63 -6.48
CA THR A 115 -11.90 -25.99 -6.02
C THR A 115 -11.34 -27.07 -6.95
N GLU A 116 -11.34 -26.80 -8.27
CA GLU A 116 -10.74 -27.68 -9.29
C GLU A 116 -9.20 -27.65 -9.30
N LYS A 117 -8.58 -26.92 -8.37
CA LYS A 117 -7.13 -26.71 -8.27
C LYS A 117 -6.47 -26.20 -9.56
N LYS A 118 -7.17 -25.36 -10.32
CA LYS A 118 -6.64 -24.74 -11.55
C LYS A 118 -5.89 -23.45 -11.23
N GLN A 119 -4.74 -23.23 -11.90
CA GLN A 119 -4.06 -21.93 -11.89
C GLN A 119 -4.98 -20.85 -12.46
N ILE A 120 -5.29 -19.84 -11.65
CA ILE A 120 -6.16 -18.74 -12.05
C ILE A 120 -5.32 -17.65 -12.70
N VAL A 121 -5.76 -17.19 -13.87
CA VAL A 121 -5.18 -16.04 -14.57
C VAL A 121 -6.29 -15.05 -14.86
N PHE A 122 -6.18 -13.85 -14.31
CA PHE A 122 -7.00 -12.72 -14.72
C PHE A 122 -6.24 -11.92 -15.77
N THR A 123 -6.90 -11.60 -16.87
CA THR A 123 -6.29 -10.89 -17.99
C THR A 123 -7.21 -9.81 -18.56
N GLY A 124 -6.62 -8.83 -19.22
CA GLY A 124 -7.36 -7.75 -19.85
C GLY A 124 -6.47 -6.88 -20.71
N HIS A 125 -7.02 -6.45 -21.84
CA HIS A 125 -6.42 -5.46 -22.72
C HIS A 125 -7.06 -4.10 -22.49
N SER A 126 -6.27 -3.02 -22.55
CA SER A 126 -6.77 -1.65 -22.37
C SER A 126 -7.52 -1.48 -21.03
N SER A 127 -8.69 -0.85 -21.00
CA SER A 127 -9.55 -0.69 -19.81
C SER A 127 -10.12 -2.00 -19.23
N GLY A 128 -9.94 -3.14 -19.88
CA GLY A 128 -10.17 -4.46 -19.27
C GLY A 128 -9.09 -4.87 -18.27
N GLY A 129 -7.86 -4.35 -18.43
CA GLY A 129 -6.72 -4.60 -17.53
C GLY A 129 -6.98 -4.17 -16.08
N PRO A 130 -7.48 -2.95 -15.82
CA PRO A 130 -7.86 -2.52 -14.48
C PRO A 130 -8.90 -3.42 -13.78
N VAL A 131 -9.86 -3.96 -14.53
CA VAL A 131 -10.85 -4.91 -13.99
C VAL A 131 -10.17 -6.23 -13.62
N ALA A 132 -9.23 -6.72 -14.45
CA ALA A 132 -8.42 -7.89 -14.15
C ALA A 132 -7.55 -7.71 -12.89
N ILE A 133 -6.96 -6.53 -12.73
CA ILE A 133 -6.17 -6.15 -11.54
C ILE A 133 -7.04 -6.22 -10.30
N LEU A 134 -8.22 -5.58 -10.32
CA LEU A 134 -9.15 -5.58 -9.19
C LEU A 134 -9.68 -6.97 -8.85
N ALA A 135 -9.99 -7.80 -9.87
CA ALA A 135 -10.40 -9.18 -9.66
C ALA A 135 -9.30 -10.03 -9.01
N SER A 136 -8.04 -9.78 -9.37
CA SER A 136 -6.89 -10.47 -8.78
C SER A 136 -6.71 -10.10 -7.31
N ILE A 137 -6.77 -8.81 -6.97
CA ILE A 137 -6.67 -8.34 -5.58
C ILE A 137 -7.85 -8.83 -4.77
N TRP A 138 -9.06 -8.81 -5.34
CA TRP A 138 -10.25 -9.33 -4.67
C TRP A 138 -10.06 -10.79 -4.25
N LEU A 139 -9.51 -11.64 -5.13
CA LEU A 139 -9.20 -13.04 -4.79
C LEU A 139 -8.10 -13.15 -3.72
N LEU A 140 -7.05 -12.34 -3.81
CA LEU A 140 -5.97 -12.30 -2.80
C LEU A 140 -6.49 -11.89 -1.41
N GLU A 141 -7.44 -10.96 -1.33
CA GLU A 141 -8.09 -10.57 -0.07
C GLU A 141 -8.96 -11.70 0.50
N GLN A 142 -9.63 -12.49 -0.34
CA GLN A 142 -10.36 -13.69 0.11
C GLN A 142 -9.41 -14.75 0.66
N HIS A 143 -8.25 -14.93 0.04
CA HIS A 143 -7.24 -15.89 0.46
C HIS A 143 -6.66 -15.57 1.83
N LEU A 144 -6.46 -14.29 2.14
CA LEU A 144 -6.09 -13.91 3.49
C LEU A 144 -7.09 -14.49 4.49
N GLN A 145 -8.40 -14.32 4.28
CA GLN A 145 -9.43 -14.75 5.24
C GLN A 145 -9.47 -16.25 5.53
N LEU A 146 -8.76 -17.08 4.76
CA LEU A 146 -8.77 -18.54 4.86
C LEU A 146 -7.39 -19.03 5.38
N ASP A 147 -7.35 -19.65 6.56
CA ASP A 147 -6.12 -20.19 7.19
C ASP A 147 -5.61 -21.49 6.54
N SER A 148 -5.24 -21.47 5.24
CA SER A 148 -4.66 -22.65 4.59
C SER A 148 -3.47 -22.34 3.69
N ASP A 149 -2.37 -23.07 3.91
CA ASP A 149 -1.08 -22.93 3.21
C ASP A 149 -1.09 -23.46 1.75
N GLU A 150 -2.17 -24.09 1.30
CA GLU A 150 -2.30 -24.68 -0.06
C GLU A 150 -3.22 -23.88 -1.00
N GLN A 151 -3.17 -22.55 -0.97
CA GLN A 151 -4.03 -21.72 -1.81
C GLN A 151 -3.37 -21.36 -3.14
N ILE A 152 -4.13 -21.50 -4.23
CA ILE A 152 -3.68 -21.15 -5.57
C ILE A 152 -3.70 -19.64 -5.70
N THR A 153 -2.53 -19.01 -5.71
CA THR A 153 -2.42 -17.57 -5.94
C THR A 153 -2.71 -17.22 -7.41
N PRO A 154 -3.51 -16.18 -7.70
CA PRO A 154 -3.76 -15.78 -9.08
C PRO A 154 -2.52 -15.16 -9.73
N PHE A 155 -2.48 -15.22 -11.06
CA PHE A 155 -1.70 -14.28 -11.86
C PHE A 155 -2.61 -13.23 -12.48
N CYS A 156 -2.12 -12.00 -12.58
CA CYS A 156 -2.72 -10.92 -13.32
C CYS A 156 -1.80 -10.55 -14.48
N VAL A 157 -2.27 -10.70 -15.72
CA VAL A 157 -1.50 -10.36 -16.91
C VAL A 157 -2.28 -9.33 -17.73
N THR A 158 -1.73 -8.15 -17.93
CA THR A 158 -2.44 -7.07 -18.64
C THR A 158 -1.66 -6.57 -19.84
N PHE A 159 -2.36 -6.13 -20.88
CA PHE A 159 -1.77 -5.66 -22.13
C PHE A 159 -2.24 -4.24 -22.42
N GLY A 160 -1.31 -3.27 -22.49
CA GLY A 160 -1.66 -1.87 -22.74
C GLY A 160 -2.61 -1.28 -21.70
N SER A 161 -2.61 -1.81 -20.47
CA SER A 161 -3.50 -1.34 -19.41
C SER A 161 -3.12 0.08 -18.96
N PRO A 162 -4.10 0.99 -18.77
CA PRO A 162 -3.85 2.23 -18.04
C PRO A 162 -3.39 1.93 -16.60
N LEU A 163 -2.75 2.91 -15.97
CA LEU A 163 -2.52 2.89 -14.52
C LEU A 163 -3.85 2.81 -13.77
N VAL A 164 -3.84 2.34 -12.51
CA VAL A 164 -5.08 2.02 -11.79
C VAL A 164 -5.19 2.76 -10.46
N GLY A 165 -4.14 2.65 -9.64
CA GLY A 165 -4.11 3.20 -8.29
C GLY A 165 -2.93 4.13 -8.05
N ASP A 166 -2.93 4.77 -6.89
CA ASP A 166 -1.91 5.71 -6.46
C ASP A 166 -0.67 5.02 -5.87
N ARG A 167 0.20 5.81 -5.23
CA ARG A 167 1.38 5.29 -4.53
C ARG A 167 0.99 4.33 -3.39
N VAL A 168 -0.06 4.64 -2.63
CA VAL A 168 -0.52 3.81 -1.51
C VAL A 168 -1.00 2.45 -2.02
N PHE A 169 -1.70 2.41 -3.15
CA PHE A 169 -2.10 1.18 -3.81
C PHE A 169 -0.91 0.25 -4.07
N GLY A 170 0.13 0.74 -4.77
CA GLY A 170 1.33 -0.05 -5.05
C GLY A 170 2.14 -0.42 -3.79
N HIS A 171 2.21 0.48 -2.81
CA HIS A 171 2.85 0.23 -1.52
C HIS A 171 2.16 -0.92 -0.77
N ALA A 172 0.82 -0.90 -0.69
CA ALA A 172 0.05 -1.95 -0.04
C ALA A 172 0.29 -3.33 -0.68
N LEU A 173 0.29 -3.40 -2.02
CA LEU A 173 0.59 -4.64 -2.74
C LEU A 173 2.02 -5.15 -2.51
N ARG A 174 3.00 -4.28 -2.24
CA ARG A 174 4.36 -4.74 -1.89
C ARG A 174 4.46 -5.15 -0.42
N ARG A 175 3.75 -4.45 0.47
CA ARG A 175 3.67 -4.81 1.90
C ARG A 175 3.10 -6.20 2.11
N GLU A 176 2.00 -6.54 1.44
CA GLU A 176 1.38 -7.88 1.51
C GLU A 176 2.12 -8.94 0.65
N ASN A 177 3.24 -8.56 0.03
CA ASN A 177 3.98 -9.41 -0.92
C ASN A 177 3.12 -9.91 -2.11
N TRP A 178 2.21 -9.09 -2.63
CA TRP A 178 1.34 -9.44 -3.76
C TRP A 178 1.82 -8.90 -5.11
N SER A 179 2.73 -7.94 -5.12
CA SER A 179 3.15 -7.26 -6.36
C SER A 179 3.72 -8.19 -7.42
N HIS A 180 4.29 -9.33 -7.02
CA HIS A 180 4.85 -10.30 -7.96
C HIS A 180 3.79 -11.07 -8.76
N HIS A 181 2.51 -11.01 -8.39
CA HIS A 181 1.40 -11.62 -9.14
C HIS A 181 0.98 -10.80 -10.36
N PHE A 182 1.43 -9.55 -10.49
CA PHE A 182 1.00 -8.62 -11.52
C PHE A 182 2.08 -8.42 -12.57
N VAL A 183 1.74 -8.69 -13.83
CA VAL A 183 2.62 -8.53 -14.99
C VAL A 183 1.93 -7.66 -16.04
N HIS A 184 2.54 -6.52 -16.36
CA HIS A 184 2.00 -5.51 -17.27
C HIS A 184 2.85 -5.42 -18.53
N PHE A 185 2.31 -5.86 -19.65
CA PHE A 185 2.94 -5.71 -20.97
C PHE A 185 2.62 -4.35 -21.55
N VAL A 186 3.66 -3.62 -21.97
CA VAL A 186 3.55 -2.25 -22.45
C VAL A 186 4.43 -2.08 -23.69
N MET A 187 3.82 -1.72 -24.81
CA MET A 187 4.60 -1.28 -25.98
C MET A 187 5.28 0.05 -25.71
N ARG A 188 6.41 0.25 -26.38
CA ARG A 188 7.23 1.45 -26.27
C ARG A 188 6.40 2.73 -26.44
N TYR A 189 5.64 2.87 -27.52
CA TYR A 189 4.90 4.09 -27.84
C TYR A 189 3.43 4.09 -27.41
N ASP A 190 2.87 2.97 -26.97
CA ASP A 190 1.44 2.88 -26.61
C ASP A 190 0.99 4.00 -25.66
N ILE A 191 0.07 4.86 -26.08
CA ILE A 191 -0.35 6.01 -25.28
C ILE A 191 -1.27 5.64 -24.11
N ILE A 192 -1.95 4.49 -24.16
CA ILE A 192 -3.02 4.12 -23.22
C ILE A 192 -2.51 3.86 -21.79
N PRO A 193 -1.39 3.16 -21.56
CA PRO A 193 -0.80 3.06 -20.22
C PRO A 193 -0.50 4.41 -19.55
N ARG A 194 -0.44 5.48 -20.34
CA ARG A 194 -0.08 6.82 -19.88
C ARG A 194 -1.26 7.80 -19.80
N ILE A 195 -2.44 7.42 -20.27
CA ILE A 195 -3.59 8.33 -20.44
C ILE A 195 -4.01 9.02 -19.14
N LEU A 196 -4.03 8.28 -18.03
CA LEU A 196 -4.46 8.79 -16.73
C LEU A 196 -3.42 9.70 -16.05
N LEU A 197 -2.24 9.86 -16.65
CA LEU A 197 -1.26 10.85 -16.20
C LEU A 197 -1.63 12.27 -16.65
N ALA A 198 -2.61 12.43 -17.55
CA ALA A 198 -3.23 13.70 -17.89
C ALA A 198 -4.62 13.83 -17.24
N PRO A 199 -4.99 15.03 -16.76
CA PRO A 199 -6.33 15.27 -16.26
C PRO A 199 -7.33 15.29 -17.42
N LEU A 200 -8.54 14.78 -17.18
CA LEU A 200 -9.63 14.75 -18.16
C LEU A 200 -9.84 16.13 -18.79
N THR A 201 -9.79 17.20 -17.99
CA THR A 201 -9.98 18.60 -18.45
C THR A 201 -9.01 19.02 -19.56
N SER A 202 -7.87 18.35 -19.70
CA SER A 202 -6.89 18.61 -20.76
C SER A 202 -7.10 17.77 -22.03
N ILE A 203 -7.84 16.66 -21.95
CA ILE A 203 -8.01 15.69 -23.05
C ILE A 203 -9.48 15.40 -23.40
N GLU A 204 -10.44 16.01 -22.69
CA GLU A 204 -11.88 15.75 -22.77
C GLU A 204 -12.43 15.90 -24.20
N ARG A 205 -11.88 16.84 -24.97
CA ARG A 205 -12.31 17.11 -26.33
C ARG A 205 -11.87 16.02 -27.30
N GLU A 206 -10.62 15.59 -27.21
CA GLU A 206 -10.01 14.65 -28.17
C GLU A 206 -10.29 13.18 -27.79
N LEU A 207 -10.47 12.89 -26.50
CA LEU A 207 -10.60 11.53 -25.97
C LEU A 207 -11.73 10.69 -26.63
N PRO A 208 -12.95 11.19 -26.86
CA PRO A 208 -14.01 10.40 -27.50
C PRO A 208 -13.59 9.86 -28.87
N GLU A 209 -12.96 10.68 -29.70
CA GLU A 209 -12.51 10.30 -31.05
C GLU A 209 -11.39 9.26 -30.97
N ILE A 210 -10.44 9.45 -30.05
CA ILE A 210 -9.35 8.51 -29.81
C ILE A 210 -9.87 7.14 -29.37
N LEU A 211 -10.86 7.09 -28.45
CA LEU A 211 -11.43 5.82 -28.01
C LEU A 211 -12.12 5.05 -29.14
N GLN A 212 -12.70 5.74 -30.13
CA GLN A 212 -13.32 5.08 -31.29
C GLN A 212 -12.32 4.40 -32.23
N ILE A 213 -11.03 4.75 -32.18
CA ILE A 213 -9.97 4.07 -32.95
C ILE A 213 -9.77 2.64 -32.45
N PHE A 214 -10.00 2.42 -31.15
CA PHE A 214 -9.81 1.12 -30.50
C PHE A 214 -11.07 0.27 -30.44
N ASN A 215 -12.25 0.86 -30.70
CA ASN A 215 -13.53 0.19 -30.64
C ASN A 215 -13.74 -0.74 -31.86
N PRO A 216 -13.77 -2.07 -31.71
CA PRO A 216 -13.93 -3.00 -32.84
C PRO A 216 -15.28 -2.87 -33.56
N THR A 217 -16.28 -2.28 -32.89
CA THR A 217 -17.62 -2.05 -33.48
C THR A 217 -17.72 -0.73 -34.26
N SER A 218 -16.68 0.10 -34.22
CA SER A 218 -16.64 1.40 -34.88
C SER A 218 -16.13 1.30 -36.31
N ASN A 219 -16.67 2.13 -37.20
CA ASN A 219 -16.15 2.31 -38.57
C ASN A 219 -14.75 2.94 -38.60
N TYR A 220 -14.28 3.44 -37.46
CA TYR A 220 -12.99 4.11 -37.28
C TYR A 220 -11.90 3.19 -36.73
N PHE A 221 -12.23 1.92 -36.48
CA PHE A 221 -11.32 0.94 -35.90
C PHE A 221 -10.02 0.80 -36.72
N GLY A 222 -8.88 1.09 -36.09
CA GLY A 222 -7.56 0.98 -36.71
C GLY A 222 -7.30 1.89 -37.92
N LEU A 223 -8.16 2.89 -38.18
CA LEU A 223 -8.07 3.69 -39.40
C LEU A 223 -6.94 4.73 -39.32
N GLU A 224 -5.96 4.62 -40.23
CA GLU A 224 -4.77 5.48 -40.27
C GLU A 224 -5.11 6.97 -40.45
N SER A 225 -6.13 7.29 -41.25
CA SER A 225 -6.52 8.69 -41.49
C SER A 225 -6.97 9.43 -40.23
N ILE A 226 -7.45 8.70 -39.21
CA ILE A 226 -7.90 9.28 -37.94
C ILE A 226 -6.73 9.38 -36.97
N GLY A 227 -5.86 8.37 -36.94
CA GLY A 227 -4.68 8.42 -36.09
C GLY A 227 -3.63 9.46 -36.52
N LYS A 228 -3.71 9.98 -37.74
CA LYS A 228 -2.89 11.09 -38.27
C LYS A 228 -3.60 12.46 -38.24
N THR A 229 -4.71 12.60 -37.51
CA THR A 229 -5.39 13.89 -37.38
C THR A 229 -4.64 14.84 -36.46
N ARG A 230 -4.96 16.13 -36.56
CA ARG A 230 -4.47 17.15 -35.63
C ARG A 230 -4.92 16.85 -34.20
N GLU A 231 -6.13 16.34 -34.03
CA GLU A 231 -6.72 15.94 -32.75
C GLU A 231 -5.89 14.85 -32.07
N ALA A 232 -5.43 13.85 -32.83
CA ALA A 232 -4.53 12.81 -32.31
C ALA A 232 -3.18 13.36 -31.84
N SER A 233 -2.59 14.29 -32.59
CA SER A 233 -1.34 14.96 -32.21
C SER A 233 -1.50 15.87 -30.99
N VAL A 234 -2.63 16.58 -30.87
CA VAL A 234 -2.97 17.39 -29.70
C VAL A 234 -3.16 16.51 -28.47
N PHE A 235 -3.87 15.40 -28.61
CA PHE A 235 -4.06 14.41 -27.53
C PHE A 235 -2.70 13.86 -27.07
N PHE A 236 -1.90 13.34 -27.99
CA PHE A 236 -0.58 12.76 -27.69
C PHE A 236 0.33 13.78 -26.99
N SER A 237 0.51 14.98 -27.56
CA SER A 237 1.37 16.01 -26.98
C SER A 237 0.88 16.47 -25.60
N THR A 238 -0.43 16.54 -25.38
CA THR A 238 -1.02 16.89 -24.10
C THR A 238 -0.77 15.82 -23.04
N VAL A 239 -0.96 14.55 -23.39
CA VAL A 239 -0.66 13.42 -22.50
C VAL A 239 0.83 13.42 -22.16
N VAL A 240 1.72 13.46 -23.15
CA VAL A 240 3.19 13.47 -22.95
C VAL A 240 3.66 14.63 -22.09
N ARG A 241 3.09 15.83 -22.28
CA ARG A 241 3.39 17.00 -21.44
C ARG A 241 3.02 16.79 -19.97
N ASN A 242 1.85 16.21 -19.69
CA ASN A 242 1.44 15.95 -18.31
C ASN A 242 2.27 14.84 -17.65
N ILE A 243 2.59 13.77 -18.39
CA ILE A 243 3.53 12.74 -17.91
C ILE A 243 4.88 13.37 -17.55
N SER A 244 5.41 14.27 -18.39
CA SER A 244 6.68 14.97 -18.13
C SER A 244 6.67 15.66 -16.76
N SER A 245 5.58 16.36 -16.43
CA SER A 245 5.41 17.01 -15.13
C SER A 245 5.39 16.00 -13.98
N VAL A 246 4.64 14.91 -14.11
CA VAL A 246 4.55 13.86 -13.08
C VAL A 246 5.89 13.14 -12.89
N ALA A 247 6.55 12.73 -13.97
CA ALA A 247 7.83 12.05 -13.95
C ALA A 247 8.94 12.96 -13.41
N SER A 248 8.96 14.24 -13.79
CA SER A 248 9.94 15.21 -13.28
C SER A 248 9.74 15.48 -11.79
N HIS A 249 8.48 15.62 -11.35
CA HIS A 249 8.17 15.77 -9.93
C HIS A 249 8.59 14.54 -9.12
N ALA A 250 8.28 13.33 -9.61
CA ALA A 250 8.70 12.08 -8.98
C ALA A 250 10.24 12.00 -8.88
N ALA A 251 10.95 12.33 -9.96
CA ALA A 251 12.41 12.36 -9.98
C ALA A 251 13.00 13.32 -8.94
N CYS A 252 12.46 14.54 -8.83
CA CYS A 252 12.86 15.47 -7.78
C CYS A 252 12.67 14.89 -6.38
N SER A 253 11.57 14.17 -6.14
CA SER A 253 11.27 13.58 -4.83
C SER A 253 12.27 12.48 -4.44
N PHE A 254 12.47 11.45 -5.28
CA PHE A 254 13.38 10.35 -4.93
C PHE A 254 14.88 10.70 -5.07
N MET A 255 15.21 11.78 -5.78
CA MET A 255 16.57 12.36 -5.78
C MET A 255 16.85 13.25 -4.54
N GLY A 256 15.88 13.42 -3.64
CA GLY A 256 16.07 14.20 -2.41
C GLY A 256 16.13 15.71 -2.62
N CYS A 257 15.43 16.25 -3.62
CA CYS A 257 15.36 17.69 -3.85
C CYS A 257 14.67 18.39 -2.67
N THR A 258 15.41 19.16 -1.89
CA THR A 258 14.90 19.91 -0.71
C THR A 258 14.33 21.29 -1.08
N ASN A 259 14.05 21.53 -2.36
CA ASN A 259 13.57 22.83 -2.81
C ASN A 259 12.10 23.01 -2.40
N LEU A 260 11.84 24.01 -1.54
CA LEU A 260 10.49 24.38 -1.09
C LEU A 260 9.54 24.72 -2.25
N LEU A 261 10.08 25.12 -3.41
CA LEU A 261 9.28 25.35 -4.62
C LEU A 261 8.59 24.07 -5.11
N LEU A 262 9.12 22.88 -4.82
CA LEU A 262 8.50 21.63 -5.24
C LEU A 262 7.12 21.46 -4.60
N GLU A 263 7.02 21.70 -3.29
CA GLU A 263 5.74 21.68 -2.56
C GLU A 263 4.83 22.84 -3.01
N ALA A 264 5.39 24.04 -3.19
CA ALA A 264 4.61 25.18 -3.67
C ALA A 264 4.00 24.93 -5.07
N VAL A 265 4.74 24.34 -6.01
CA VAL A 265 4.27 24.05 -7.37
C VAL A 265 3.10 23.07 -7.36
N THR A 266 3.10 22.07 -6.47
CA THR A 266 1.96 21.14 -6.34
C THR A 266 0.66 21.79 -5.87
N SER A 267 0.72 23.00 -5.29
CA SER A 267 -0.48 23.79 -4.98
C SER A 267 -1.11 24.48 -6.19
N PHE A 268 -0.35 24.61 -7.30
CA PHE A 268 -0.80 25.27 -8.53
C PHE A 268 -1.01 24.31 -9.70
N ILE A 269 -0.29 23.17 -9.71
CA ILE A 269 -0.35 22.16 -10.75
C ILE A 269 -0.89 20.87 -10.15
N GLU A 270 -2.08 20.47 -10.61
CA GLU A 270 -2.67 19.18 -10.25
C GLU A 270 -1.89 18.07 -10.99
N LEU A 271 -1.16 17.25 -10.22
CA LEU A 271 -0.43 16.11 -10.75
C LEU A 271 -1.24 14.84 -10.57
N SER A 272 -1.20 13.97 -11.58
CA SER A 272 -1.90 12.69 -11.52
C SER A 272 -1.47 11.87 -10.28
N PRO A 273 -2.41 11.29 -9.52
CA PRO A 273 -2.08 10.44 -8.39
C PRO A 273 -1.59 9.06 -8.81
N TYR A 274 -1.93 8.60 -10.02
CA TYR A 274 -1.72 7.21 -10.44
C TYR A 274 -0.25 6.83 -10.58
N ARG A 275 0.14 5.66 -10.09
CA ARG A 275 1.52 5.17 -10.10
C ARG A 275 1.61 3.72 -10.60
N PRO A 276 2.74 3.34 -11.22
CA PRO A 276 3.01 1.94 -11.55
C PRO A 276 3.10 1.06 -10.31
N PHE A 277 2.75 -0.21 -10.45
CA PHE A 277 3.00 -1.27 -9.47
C PHE A 277 3.16 -2.62 -10.18
N GLY A 278 3.64 -3.64 -9.48
CA GLY A 278 3.88 -4.94 -10.09
C GLY A 278 5.08 -4.96 -11.03
N THR A 279 5.13 -5.96 -11.91
CA THR A 279 6.22 -6.15 -12.87
C THR A 279 5.79 -5.62 -14.23
N TYR A 280 6.56 -4.69 -14.80
CA TYR A 280 6.35 -4.22 -16.17
C TYR A 280 7.29 -4.92 -17.13
N VAL A 281 6.77 -5.31 -18.29
CA VAL A 281 7.51 -5.86 -19.41
C VAL A 281 7.34 -4.91 -20.59
N PHE A 282 8.38 -4.15 -20.91
CA PHE A 282 8.37 -3.24 -22.04
C PHE A 282 8.80 -3.97 -23.31
N CYS A 283 7.97 -3.88 -24.35
CA CYS A 283 8.29 -4.37 -25.68
C CYS A 283 8.95 -3.24 -26.47
N THR A 284 10.14 -3.49 -27.01
CA THR A 284 10.94 -2.50 -27.75
C THR A 284 10.50 -2.33 -29.20
N GLY A 285 9.74 -3.27 -29.77
CA GLY A 285 9.37 -3.30 -31.19
C GLY A 285 10.42 -3.95 -32.10
N ASN A 286 11.49 -4.52 -31.54
CA ASN A 286 12.42 -5.41 -32.23
C ASN A 286 12.42 -6.82 -31.59
N GLY A 287 11.32 -7.13 -30.88
CA GLY A 287 11.05 -8.34 -30.09
C GLY A 287 12.00 -8.64 -28.94
N LYS A 288 12.76 -7.64 -28.48
CA LYS A 288 13.42 -7.65 -27.18
C LYS A 288 12.43 -7.21 -26.08
N LEU A 289 12.55 -7.82 -24.90
CA LEU A 289 11.72 -7.53 -23.74
C LEU A 289 12.55 -6.97 -22.59
N VAL A 290 12.07 -5.89 -21.97
CA VAL A 290 12.73 -5.25 -20.84
C VAL A 290 11.85 -5.32 -19.59
N ILE A 291 12.28 -6.09 -18.59
CA ILE A 291 11.58 -6.30 -17.33
C ILE A 291 12.02 -5.27 -16.30
N VAL A 292 11.04 -4.63 -15.64
CA VAL A 292 11.26 -3.61 -14.60
C VAL A 292 10.20 -3.74 -13.51
N LYS A 293 10.62 -3.82 -12.24
CA LYS A 293 9.76 -3.95 -11.05
C LYS A 293 9.76 -2.69 -10.20
N ASN A 294 10.83 -1.90 -10.24
CA ASN A 294 10.87 -0.64 -9.49
C ASN A 294 9.83 0.36 -10.07
N PRO A 295 8.80 0.77 -9.30
CA PRO A 295 7.68 1.57 -9.82
C PRO A 295 8.11 2.98 -10.24
N ASP A 296 9.10 3.55 -9.55
CA ASP A 296 9.63 4.87 -9.88
C ASP A 296 10.41 4.81 -11.20
N ALA A 297 11.21 3.76 -11.43
CA ALA A 297 11.89 3.53 -12.71
C ALA A 297 10.90 3.31 -13.85
N VAL A 298 9.83 2.52 -13.63
CA VAL A 298 8.76 2.32 -14.62
C VAL A 298 8.12 3.66 -15.00
N LEU A 299 7.81 4.52 -14.04
CA LEU A 299 7.22 5.84 -14.30
C LEU A 299 8.13 6.71 -15.18
N GLN A 300 9.45 6.66 -14.95
CA GLN A 300 10.41 7.36 -15.80
C GLN A 300 10.43 6.76 -17.22
N ILE A 301 10.44 5.44 -17.35
CA ILE A 301 10.43 4.78 -18.67
C ILE A 301 9.16 5.14 -19.43
N LEU A 302 7.98 5.08 -18.80
CA LEU A 302 6.69 5.45 -19.42
C LEU A 302 6.72 6.84 -20.07
N PHE A 303 7.50 7.78 -19.52
CA PHE A 303 7.74 9.10 -20.08
C PHE A 303 8.81 9.11 -21.17
N TYR A 304 10.02 8.61 -20.86
CA TYR A 304 11.18 8.82 -21.71
C TYR A 304 11.13 7.98 -23.00
N CYS A 305 10.46 6.82 -22.98
CA CYS A 305 10.39 5.95 -24.15
C CYS A 305 9.50 6.49 -25.30
N VAL A 306 8.58 7.42 -24.98
CA VAL A 306 7.67 8.07 -25.93
C VAL A 306 8.17 9.44 -26.42
N GLN A 307 9.38 9.85 -26.03
CA GLN A 307 9.96 11.12 -26.49
C GLN A 307 10.24 11.10 -27.99
N LEU A 308 10.05 12.25 -28.64
CA LEU A 308 10.37 12.44 -30.06
C LEU A 308 11.88 12.26 -30.26
N GLY A 309 12.24 11.28 -31.09
CA GLY A 309 13.60 11.14 -31.59
C GLY A 309 13.94 12.27 -32.56
N HIS A 310 15.23 12.51 -32.80
CA HIS A 310 15.67 13.46 -33.82
C HIS A 310 15.12 13.04 -35.20
N GLY A 311 14.25 13.87 -35.79
CA GLY A 311 13.75 13.69 -37.16
C GLY A 311 12.39 13.01 -37.31
N LEU A 312 11.71 12.62 -36.23
CA LEU A 312 10.33 12.11 -36.30
C LEU A 312 9.31 13.25 -36.23
N GLU A 313 8.32 13.23 -37.13
CA GLU A 313 7.20 14.16 -37.08
C GLU A 313 6.25 13.81 -35.92
N LEU A 314 5.65 14.85 -35.33
CA LEU A 314 4.73 14.69 -34.21
C LEU A 314 3.53 13.81 -34.59
N ASP A 315 2.98 14.02 -35.79
CA ASP A 315 1.80 13.31 -36.29
C ASP A 315 2.09 11.82 -36.53
N GLU A 316 3.28 11.49 -37.03
CA GLU A 316 3.71 10.09 -37.18
C GLU A 316 3.89 9.40 -35.83
N THR A 317 4.45 10.10 -34.85
CA THR A 317 4.65 9.56 -33.50
C THR A 317 3.30 9.38 -32.78
N ALA A 318 2.39 10.34 -32.91
CA ALA A 318 1.04 10.25 -32.39
C ALA A 318 0.30 9.06 -33.01
N TYR A 319 0.34 8.90 -34.33
CA TYR A 319 -0.26 7.74 -34.99
C TYR A 319 0.35 6.42 -34.51
N ARG A 320 1.68 6.34 -34.42
CA ARG A 320 2.39 5.15 -33.92
C ARG A 320 1.95 4.80 -32.50
N SER A 321 1.78 5.80 -31.64
CA SER A 321 1.33 5.60 -30.24
C SER A 321 -0.05 4.97 -30.13
N LEU A 322 -0.95 5.27 -31.07
CA LEU A 322 -2.28 4.67 -31.15
C LEU A 322 -2.20 3.28 -31.79
N LYS A 323 -1.42 3.13 -32.86
CA LYS A 323 -1.27 1.86 -33.58
C LYS A 323 -0.69 0.76 -32.69
N GLU A 324 0.35 1.05 -31.91
CA GLU A 324 1.00 0.05 -31.04
C GLU A 324 0.05 -0.53 -29.98
N HIS A 325 -0.98 0.21 -29.57
CA HIS A 325 -2.00 -0.31 -28.65
C HIS A 325 -2.76 -1.51 -29.22
N LEU A 326 -2.82 -1.67 -30.55
CA LEU A 326 -3.55 -2.77 -31.21
C LEU A 326 -2.65 -3.97 -31.57
N LEU A 327 -1.33 -3.89 -31.35
CA LEU A 327 -0.35 -4.85 -31.89
C LEU A 327 0.25 -5.81 -30.84
N TYR A 328 -0.38 -5.95 -29.68
CA TYR A 328 0.11 -6.82 -28.60
C TYR A 328 0.27 -8.29 -29.00
N GLU A 329 -0.71 -8.84 -29.72
CA GLU A 329 -0.68 -10.27 -30.09
C GLU A 329 0.48 -10.61 -31.04
N THR A 330 0.72 -9.76 -32.04
CA THR A 330 1.79 -9.94 -33.03
C THR A 330 3.17 -9.74 -32.41
N GLU A 331 3.36 -8.67 -31.65
CA GLU A 331 4.66 -8.39 -31.01
C GLU A 331 5.03 -9.47 -29.99
N LEU A 332 4.07 -9.94 -29.19
CA LEU A 332 4.35 -10.96 -28.19
C LEU A 332 4.70 -12.29 -28.83
N GLN A 333 4.06 -12.65 -29.94
CA GLN A 333 4.45 -13.83 -30.69
C GLN A 333 5.92 -13.75 -31.14
N GLU A 334 6.32 -12.64 -31.76
CA GLU A 334 7.70 -12.43 -32.21
C GLU A 334 8.70 -12.41 -31.04
N SER A 335 8.34 -11.74 -29.95
CA SER A 335 9.19 -11.59 -28.76
C SER A 335 9.42 -12.92 -28.03
N LEU A 336 8.36 -13.72 -27.87
CA LEU A 336 8.43 -15.03 -27.23
C LEU A 336 9.14 -16.07 -28.10
N GLU A 337 9.22 -15.88 -29.42
CA GLU A 337 10.05 -16.71 -30.30
C GLU A 337 11.55 -16.36 -30.16
N MET A 338 11.89 -15.08 -30.03
CA MET A 338 13.29 -14.64 -29.90
C MET A 338 13.90 -14.89 -28.52
N GLN A 339 13.10 -14.76 -27.45
CA GLN A 339 13.53 -14.93 -26.05
C GLN A 339 14.73 -14.04 -25.68
N ASP A 340 14.76 -12.80 -26.20
CA ASP A 340 15.74 -11.79 -25.84
C ASP A 340 15.19 -10.92 -24.69
N VAL A 341 15.49 -11.33 -23.46
CA VAL A 341 14.93 -10.75 -22.24
C VAL A 341 16.03 -10.11 -21.39
N VAL A 342 15.84 -8.84 -21.07
CA VAL A 342 16.72 -8.06 -20.19
C VAL A 342 15.94 -7.65 -18.95
N ASN A 343 16.49 -7.87 -17.76
CA ASN A 343 15.86 -7.49 -16.50
C ASN A 343 16.68 -6.40 -15.79
N LEU A 344 16.09 -5.21 -15.64
CA LEU A 344 16.75 -4.02 -15.09
C LEU A 344 16.84 -4.03 -13.55
N ASP A 345 16.16 -4.94 -12.87
CA ASP A 345 16.22 -5.06 -11.41
C ASP A 345 17.38 -5.97 -10.93
N HIS A 346 18.11 -6.61 -11.85
CA HIS A 346 19.33 -7.33 -11.49
C HIS A 346 20.39 -6.40 -10.86
N PRO A 347 21.26 -6.92 -9.98
CA PRO A 347 22.16 -6.11 -9.16
C PRO A 347 23.19 -5.30 -9.95
N GLU A 348 23.39 -5.59 -11.23
CA GLU A 348 24.31 -4.87 -12.10
C GLU A 348 23.91 -3.40 -12.30
N GLU A 349 24.89 -2.52 -12.39
CA GLU A 349 24.65 -1.09 -12.56
C GLU A 349 24.04 -0.79 -13.94
N VAL A 350 23.08 0.14 -13.99
CA VAL A 350 22.52 0.58 -15.27
C VAL A 350 23.60 1.42 -15.98
N PRO A 351 24.07 1.03 -17.17
CA PRO A 351 25.16 1.70 -17.85
C PRO A 351 24.74 3.11 -18.28
N LEU A 352 25.49 4.11 -17.83
CA LEU A 352 25.38 5.50 -18.33
C LEU A 352 26.20 5.69 -19.62
N TYR A 353 27.31 4.95 -19.72
CA TYR A 353 28.19 4.86 -20.88
C TYR A 353 28.84 3.46 -20.91
N LEU A 354 29.18 2.97 -22.11
CA LEU A 354 29.89 1.71 -22.29
C LEU A 354 31.40 1.97 -22.26
N GLU A 355 32.08 1.41 -21.26
CA GLU A 355 33.55 1.38 -21.23
C GLU A 355 34.11 0.20 -22.04
N SER A 356 35.38 0.29 -22.47
CA SER A 356 36.07 -0.75 -23.26
C SER A 356 36.17 -2.13 -22.57
N GLY A 357 35.92 -2.20 -21.25
CA GLY A 357 35.90 -3.42 -20.44
C GLY A 357 34.52 -3.92 -20.00
N ALA A 358 33.43 -3.42 -20.58
CA ALA A 358 32.07 -3.76 -20.17
C ALA A 358 31.75 -5.26 -20.35
N THR A 359 31.04 -5.83 -19.37
CA THR A 359 30.53 -7.21 -19.42
C THR A 359 29.50 -7.35 -20.54
N ASP A 360 29.28 -8.59 -21.01
CA ASP A 360 28.28 -8.85 -22.04
C ASP A 360 26.85 -8.56 -21.55
N GLU A 361 26.58 -8.72 -20.25
CA GLU A 361 25.32 -8.32 -19.61
C GLU A 361 25.14 -6.79 -19.66
N MET A 362 26.17 -6.01 -19.32
CA MET A 362 26.14 -4.55 -19.40
C MET A 362 25.93 -4.03 -20.83
N LYS A 363 26.50 -4.69 -21.83
CA LYS A 363 26.24 -4.40 -23.26
C LYS A 363 24.80 -4.72 -23.66
N SER A 364 24.25 -5.84 -23.18
CA SER A 364 22.85 -6.21 -23.43
C SER A 364 21.89 -5.20 -22.82
N VAL A 365 22.14 -4.76 -21.58
CA VAL A 365 21.37 -3.70 -20.91
C VAL A 365 21.48 -2.38 -21.66
N ASP A 366 22.68 -1.94 -22.06
CA ASP A 366 22.85 -0.72 -22.83
C ASP A 366 22.05 -0.74 -24.15
N MET A 367 22.14 -1.86 -24.88
CA MET A 367 21.38 -2.06 -26.12
C MET A 367 19.87 -2.02 -25.86
N ALA A 368 19.38 -2.66 -24.79
CA ALA A 368 17.97 -2.63 -24.42
C ALA A 368 17.46 -1.21 -24.10
N LEU A 369 18.26 -0.43 -23.37
CA LEU A 369 17.92 0.97 -23.05
C LEU A 369 17.94 1.86 -24.30
N ASN A 370 18.85 1.60 -25.24
CA ASN A 370 18.88 2.26 -26.55
C ASN A 370 17.68 1.87 -27.43
N ASP A 371 17.29 0.59 -27.43
CA ASP A 371 16.12 0.09 -28.16
C ASP A 371 14.81 0.68 -27.62
N LEU A 372 14.75 0.99 -26.32
CA LEU A 372 13.68 1.78 -25.70
C LEU A 372 13.77 3.30 -25.98
N GLY A 373 14.85 3.77 -26.62
CA GLY A 373 15.10 5.18 -26.93
C GLY A 373 15.39 6.05 -25.71
N LEU A 374 15.94 5.47 -24.63
CA LEU A 374 16.13 6.18 -23.38
C LEU A 374 17.38 7.06 -23.43
N SER A 375 17.17 8.38 -23.30
CA SER A 375 18.24 9.38 -23.21
C SER A 375 19.13 9.18 -21.97
N THR A 376 20.31 9.79 -21.96
CA THR A 376 21.20 9.78 -20.77
C THR A 376 20.49 10.29 -19.53
N ARG A 377 19.63 11.31 -19.67
CA ARG A 377 18.82 11.83 -18.56
C ARG A 377 17.83 10.78 -18.04
N ALA A 378 17.19 10.02 -18.92
CA ALA A 378 16.30 8.93 -18.54
C ALA A 378 17.05 7.87 -17.72
N ARG A 379 18.23 7.48 -18.18
CA ARG A 379 19.09 6.50 -17.51
C ARG A 379 19.53 6.98 -16.12
N LEU A 380 19.88 8.26 -15.97
CA LEU A 380 20.16 8.86 -14.66
C LEU A 380 18.95 8.79 -13.71
N CYS A 381 17.74 9.08 -14.19
CA CYS A 381 16.53 8.95 -13.38
C CYS A 381 16.28 7.49 -12.94
N ILE A 382 16.52 6.51 -13.82
CA ILE A 382 16.41 5.09 -13.49
C ILE A 382 17.45 4.70 -12.42
N CYS A 383 18.71 5.12 -12.57
CA CYS A 383 19.75 4.88 -11.57
C CYS A 383 19.37 5.48 -10.21
N ALA A 384 18.86 6.71 -10.18
CA ALA A 384 18.43 7.36 -8.95
C ALA A 384 17.24 6.65 -8.29
N ALA A 385 16.26 6.17 -9.07
CA ALA A 385 15.16 5.36 -8.55
C ALA A 385 15.64 4.04 -7.91
N ARG A 386 16.64 3.38 -8.53
CA ARG A 386 17.27 2.18 -7.98
C ARG A 386 18.09 2.46 -6.72
N GLU A 387 18.84 3.57 -6.71
CA GLU A 387 19.62 3.99 -5.53
C GLU A 387 18.71 4.38 -4.36
N PHE A 388 17.56 4.99 -4.63
CA PHE A 388 16.55 5.27 -3.61
C PHE A 388 16.06 3.98 -2.93
N GLU A 389 15.82 2.91 -3.69
CA GLU A 389 15.44 1.61 -3.12
C GLU A 389 16.57 0.98 -2.29
N LYS A 390 17.83 1.07 -2.77
CA LYS A 390 19.01 0.68 -1.98
C LYS A 390 19.12 1.50 -0.69
N GLN A 391 18.81 2.79 -0.74
CA GLN A 391 18.81 3.65 0.43
C GLN A 391 17.78 3.20 1.48
N LYS A 392 16.59 2.75 1.07
CA LYS A 392 15.61 2.16 2.01
C LYS A 392 16.18 0.94 2.74
N LEU A 393 16.93 0.08 2.05
CA LEU A 393 17.60 -1.07 2.67
C LEU A 393 18.70 -0.64 3.66
N ARG A 394 19.47 0.41 3.34
CA ARG A 394 20.45 0.98 4.27
C ARG A 394 19.78 1.60 5.50
N ASN A 395 18.67 2.31 5.31
CA ASN A 395 17.86 2.85 6.40
C ASN A 395 17.33 1.72 7.28
N GLN A 396 16.83 0.63 6.69
CA GLN A 396 16.42 -0.57 7.43
C GLN A 396 17.56 -1.14 8.27
N ALA A 397 18.76 -1.27 7.71
CA ALA A 397 19.92 -1.77 8.46
C ALA A 397 20.28 -0.86 9.65
N LYS A 398 20.18 0.46 9.47
CA LYS A 398 20.33 1.44 10.57
C LYS A 398 19.25 1.23 11.64
N ILE A 399 17.99 1.10 11.25
CA ILE A 399 16.88 0.88 12.19
C ILE A 399 17.00 -0.47 12.91
N ASN A 400 17.48 -1.52 12.24
CA ASN A 400 17.76 -2.81 12.87
C ASN A 400 18.81 -2.68 14.00
N SER A 401 19.74 -1.72 13.93
CA SER A 401 20.68 -1.44 15.03
C SER A 401 20.02 -0.85 16.29
N TYR A 402 18.78 -0.34 16.17
CA TYR A 402 18.00 0.15 17.32
C TYR A 402 17.26 -0.97 18.03
N TYR A 403 17.06 -2.13 17.39
CA TYR A 403 16.23 -3.21 17.92
C TYR A 403 16.67 -3.62 19.34
N SER A 404 17.95 -3.98 19.52
CA SER A 404 18.49 -4.39 20.83
C SER A 404 18.46 -3.27 21.86
N LYS A 405 18.68 -2.02 21.44
CA LYS A 405 18.62 -0.84 22.33
C LYS A 405 17.20 -0.59 22.83
N ILE A 406 16.21 -0.75 21.96
CA ILE A 406 14.79 -0.65 22.31
C ILE A 406 14.45 -1.77 23.28
N GLU A 407 14.82 -3.01 22.97
CA GLU A 407 14.59 -4.17 23.83
C GLU A 407 15.20 -3.99 25.23
N ASP A 408 16.46 -3.56 25.31
CA ASP A 408 17.13 -3.24 26.59
C ASP A 408 16.41 -2.14 27.37
N GLY A 409 15.93 -1.11 26.68
CA GLY A 409 15.14 -0.03 27.28
C GLY A 409 13.81 -0.54 27.83
N LEU A 410 13.13 -1.41 27.10
CA LEU A 410 11.89 -2.07 27.53
C LEU A 410 12.11 -2.97 28.74
N ASN A 411 13.18 -3.75 28.75
CA ASN A 411 13.53 -4.63 29.87
C ASN A 411 13.76 -3.83 31.16
N ARG A 412 14.36 -2.63 31.07
CA ARG A 412 14.52 -1.72 32.22
C ARG A 412 13.18 -1.19 32.73
N ILE A 413 12.28 -0.78 31.83
CA ILE A 413 10.94 -0.29 32.22
C ILE A 413 10.10 -1.44 32.80
N HIS A 414 10.21 -2.64 32.25
CA HIS A 414 9.58 -3.83 32.80
C HIS A 414 10.10 -4.14 34.21
N GLY A 415 11.42 -4.06 34.44
CA GLY A 415 12.02 -4.19 35.77
C GLY A 415 11.55 -3.11 36.76
N TYR A 416 11.40 -1.87 36.29
CA TYR A 416 10.79 -0.79 37.09
C TYR A 416 9.36 -1.13 37.50
N ARG A 417 8.53 -1.62 36.57
CA ARG A 417 7.15 -2.04 36.86
C ARG A 417 7.10 -3.15 37.91
N ALA A 418 7.92 -4.20 37.75
CA ALA A 418 8.01 -5.28 38.72
C ALA A 418 8.44 -4.78 40.10
N THR A 419 9.36 -3.82 40.16
CA THR A 419 9.78 -3.20 41.42
C THR A 419 8.63 -2.42 42.06
N CYS A 420 7.85 -1.66 41.29
CA CYS A 420 6.66 -0.95 41.80
C CYS A 420 5.63 -1.94 42.37
N GLU A 421 5.38 -3.05 41.66
CA GLU A 421 4.45 -4.11 42.09
C GLU A 421 4.85 -4.72 43.44
N VAL A 422 6.14 -4.94 43.70
CA VAL A 422 6.64 -5.43 45.01
C VAL A 422 6.35 -4.45 46.15
N HIS A 423 6.32 -3.15 45.87
CA HIS A 423 5.97 -2.12 46.85
C HIS A 423 4.46 -1.89 46.95
N GLU A 424 3.63 -2.70 46.27
CA GLU A 424 2.17 -2.54 46.16
C GLU A 424 1.74 -1.18 45.62
N VAL A 425 2.59 -0.57 44.77
CA VAL A 425 2.29 0.69 44.08
C VAL A 425 2.24 0.47 42.58
N GLY A 426 1.24 1.02 41.91
CA GLY A 426 1.15 0.97 40.45
C GLY A 426 2.28 1.78 39.82
N TYR A 427 2.99 1.22 38.84
CA TYR A 427 4.10 1.92 38.18
C TYR A 427 3.65 3.21 37.47
N TYR A 428 2.38 3.28 37.04
CA TYR A 428 1.75 4.50 36.55
C TYR A 428 1.75 5.60 37.62
N ASP A 429 1.19 5.32 38.79
CA ASP A 429 1.08 6.28 39.90
C ASP A 429 2.45 6.67 40.46
N ALA A 430 3.34 5.69 40.63
CA ALA A 430 4.73 5.93 41.05
C ALA A 430 5.43 6.90 40.08
N PHE A 431 5.30 6.67 38.78
CA PHE A 431 5.88 7.54 37.76
C PHE A 431 5.22 8.93 37.73
N LYS A 432 3.89 9.00 37.84
CA LYS A 432 3.14 10.27 37.87
C LYS A 432 3.57 11.14 39.05
N ILE A 433 3.85 10.54 40.21
CA ILE A 433 4.30 11.21 41.42
C ILE A 433 5.80 11.56 41.37
N GLN A 434 6.63 10.68 40.81
CA GLN A 434 8.08 10.83 40.58
C GLN A 434 8.84 11.27 41.84
N ARG A 435 8.86 10.40 42.87
CA ARG A 435 9.53 10.67 44.16
C ARG A 435 10.93 10.08 44.23
N GLU A 436 11.16 8.96 43.56
CA GLU A 436 12.41 8.21 43.66
C GLU A 436 13.31 8.46 42.45
N GLN A 437 14.63 8.28 42.63
CA GLN A 437 15.60 8.39 41.54
C GLN A 437 15.28 7.41 40.40
N ARG A 438 14.70 6.24 40.71
CA ARG A 438 14.29 5.26 39.70
C ARG A 438 13.17 5.75 38.79
N ASP A 439 12.27 6.61 39.30
CA ASP A 439 11.20 7.21 38.49
C ASP A 439 11.81 8.16 37.45
N PHE A 440 12.79 8.96 37.88
CA PHE A 440 13.56 9.84 36.99
C PHE A 440 14.34 9.05 35.93
N ASN A 441 15.04 7.99 36.33
CA ASN A 441 15.78 7.13 35.41
C ASN A 441 14.84 6.46 34.39
N THR A 442 13.63 6.07 34.81
CA THR A 442 12.59 5.54 33.92
C THR A 442 12.11 6.60 32.93
N ASN A 443 11.96 7.86 33.35
CA ASN A 443 11.59 8.96 32.44
C ASN A 443 12.67 9.21 31.39
N LEU A 444 13.96 9.15 31.75
CA LEU A 444 15.05 9.23 30.77
C LEU A 444 14.94 8.11 29.74
N LYS A 445 14.69 6.88 30.17
CA LYS A 445 14.51 5.74 29.25
C LYS A 445 13.28 5.90 28.36
N ARG A 446 12.17 6.43 28.88
CA ARG A 446 10.98 6.77 28.09
C ARG A 446 11.33 7.74 26.95
N VAL A 447 12.11 8.79 27.24
CA VAL A 447 12.54 9.79 26.24
C VAL A 447 13.47 9.16 25.20
N ASP A 448 14.45 8.36 25.62
CA ASP A 448 15.36 7.65 24.71
C ASP A 448 14.58 6.76 23.72
N LEU A 449 13.62 5.98 24.24
CA LEU A 449 12.77 5.10 23.42
C LEU A 449 11.88 5.92 22.48
N ALA A 450 11.28 7.01 22.97
CA ALA A 450 10.45 7.89 22.15
C ALA A 450 11.23 8.45 20.96
N GLY A 451 12.48 8.90 21.15
CA GLY A 451 13.32 9.41 20.07
C GLY A 451 13.61 8.38 18.98
N MET A 452 13.95 7.14 19.36
CA MET A 452 14.18 6.06 18.39
C MET A 452 12.91 5.71 17.61
N TRP A 453 11.77 5.61 18.28
CA TRP A 453 10.49 5.34 17.62
C TRP A 453 10.05 6.49 16.71
N ASP A 454 10.19 7.74 17.15
CA ASP A 454 9.80 8.91 16.36
C ASP A 454 10.66 9.00 15.07
N GLU A 455 11.94 8.65 15.12
CA GLU A 455 12.79 8.54 13.91
C GLU A 455 12.25 7.47 12.93
N ILE A 456 11.91 6.27 13.43
CA ILE A 456 11.32 5.20 12.62
C ILE A 456 10.01 5.67 11.96
N ILE A 457 9.13 6.32 12.74
CA ILE A 457 7.84 6.81 12.22
C ILE A 457 8.04 7.88 11.15
N GLU A 458 8.99 8.79 11.34
CA GLU A 458 9.27 9.84 10.34
C GLU A 458 9.81 9.25 9.03
N MET A 459 10.66 8.22 9.09
CA MET A 459 11.10 7.50 7.89
C MET A 459 9.94 6.79 7.17
N LEU A 460 9.03 6.15 7.91
CA LEU A 460 7.84 5.50 7.32
C LEU A 460 6.89 6.50 6.68
N ARG A 461 6.68 7.66 7.33
CA ARG A 461 5.84 8.73 6.79
C ARG A 461 6.35 9.22 5.44
N ARG A 462 7.67 9.19 5.23
CA ARG A 462 8.34 9.58 3.98
C ARG A 462 8.56 8.43 3.00
N TYR A 463 8.11 7.22 3.35
CA TYR A 463 8.34 5.98 2.57
C TYR A 463 9.85 5.73 2.32
N GLU A 464 10.69 6.01 3.32
CA GLU A 464 12.14 5.83 3.31
C GLU A 464 12.58 4.47 3.89
N LEU A 465 11.63 3.60 4.24
CA LEU A 465 11.85 2.20 4.63
C LEU A 465 11.19 1.24 3.63
N PRO A 466 11.61 -0.02 3.57
CA PRO A 466 11.00 -1.03 2.71
C PRO A 466 9.49 -1.16 2.96
N ASP A 467 8.71 -1.36 1.91
CA ASP A 467 7.24 -1.35 2.01
C ASP A 467 6.69 -2.46 2.93
N GLY A 468 7.41 -3.57 3.06
CA GLY A 468 7.07 -4.67 3.96
C GLY A 468 7.45 -4.47 5.44
N PHE A 469 8.02 -3.33 5.83
CA PHE A 469 8.48 -3.12 7.21
C PHE A 469 7.35 -3.22 8.24
N GLU A 470 6.18 -2.62 7.93
CA GLU A 470 5.04 -2.52 8.85
C GLU A 470 4.36 -3.88 9.15
N VAL A 471 4.72 -4.93 8.43
CA VAL A 471 4.22 -6.30 8.64
C VAL A 471 5.30 -7.27 9.15
N GLN A 472 6.51 -6.79 9.46
CA GLN A 472 7.56 -7.62 10.06
C GLN A 472 7.17 -8.00 11.49
N LYS A 473 6.96 -9.29 11.73
CA LYS A 473 6.44 -9.82 12.99
C LYS A 473 7.26 -9.36 14.20
N GLU A 474 8.58 -9.36 14.07
CA GLU A 474 9.52 -8.98 15.13
C GLU A 474 9.34 -7.51 15.55
N TRP A 475 9.09 -6.62 14.57
CA TRP A 475 8.87 -5.20 14.81
C TRP A 475 7.46 -4.92 15.33
N VAL A 476 6.45 -5.65 14.86
CA VAL A 476 5.09 -5.54 15.38
C VAL A 476 5.01 -6.00 16.83
N GLU A 477 5.69 -7.09 17.18
CA GLU A 477 5.79 -7.57 18.56
C GLU A 477 6.55 -6.59 19.46
N LEU A 478 7.70 -6.08 19.01
CA LEU A 478 8.49 -5.09 19.76
C LEU A 478 7.70 -3.79 19.97
N GLY A 479 7.03 -3.31 18.92
CA GLY A 479 6.17 -2.13 18.94
C GLY A 479 4.97 -2.29 19.87
N THR A 480 4.37 -3.48 19.89
CA THR A 480 3.27 -3.82 20.80
C THR A 480 3.74 -3.85 22.25
N LYS A 481 4.88 -4.49 22.55
CA LYS A 481 5.50 -4.46 23.89
C LYS A 481 5.81 -3.02 24.32
N TYR A 482 6.39 -2.21 23.44
CA TYR A 482 6.66 -0.80 23.69
C TYR A 482 5.40 -0.02 24.01
N ARG A 483 4.35 -0.15 23.18
CA ARG A 483 3.07 0.52 23.42
C ARG A 483 2.46 0.12 24.75
N CYS A 484 2.38 -1.17 25.06
CA CYS A 484 1.76 -1.66 26.30
C CYS A 484 2.52 -1.26 27.57
N LEU A 485 3.86 -1.15 27.52
CA LEU A 485 4.68 -0.79 28.69
C LEU A 485 4.90 0.72 28.84
N VAL A 486 5.02 1.45 27.73
CA VAL A 486 5.51 2.84 27.73
C VAL A 486 4.39 3.85 27.55
N GLU A 487 3.31 3.52 26.83
CA GLU A 487 2.18 4.44 26.67
C GLU A 487 1.54 4.84 28.03
N PRO A 488 1.35 3.94 29.02
CA PRO A 488 0.88 4.32 30.35
C PRO A 488 1.74 5.38 31.04
N ILE A 489 3.08 5.26 30.99
CA ILE A 489 3.96 6.25 31.62
C ILE A 489 4.08 7.54 30.79
N GLU A 490 3.83 7.51 29.48
CA GLU A 490 3.64 8.72 28.68
C GLU A 490 2.37 9.46 29.10
N ILE A 491 1.27 8.74 29.30
CA ILE A 491 0.01 9.29 29.82
C ILE A 491 0.26 9.91 31.20
N ALA A 492 0.94 9.18 32.11
CA ALA A 492 1.31 9.69 33.42
C ALA A 492 2.09 11.01 33.31
N ASN A 493 3.07 11.09 32.40
CA ASN A 493 3.84 12.29 32.14
C ASN A 493 2.95 13.45 31.62
N TYR A 494 2.01 13.16 30.73
CA TYR A 494 1.09 14.15 30.15
C TYR A 494 0.23 14.82 31.22
N TYR A 495 -0.41 14.02 32.07
CA TYR A 495 -1.29 14.53 33.13
C TYR A 495 -0.52 15.08 34.34
N ARG A 496 0.70 14.57 34.63
CA ARG A 496 1.60 15.15 35.65
C ARG A 496 1.91 16.62 35.38
N HIS A 497 2.10 16.98 34.10
CA HIS A 497 2.41 18.35 33.70
C HIS A 497 1.15 19.16 33.33
N SER A 498 -0.04 18.67 33.67
CA SER A 498 -1.33 19.32 33.36
C SER A 498 -1.51 19.67 31.88
N MET A 499 -0.90 18.91 30.97
CA MET A 499 -0.98 19.18 29.53
C MET A 499 -2.42 19.09 29.02
N ASN A 500 -3.27 18.32 29.69
CA ASN A 500 -4.70 18.23 29.39
C ASN A 500 -5.44 19.56 29.54
N GLN A 501 -5.00 20.45 30.44
CA GLN A 501 -5.62 21.76 30.64
C GLN A 501 -5.26 22.76 29.52
N GLY A 502 -4.07 22.63 28.93
CA GLY A 502 -3.61 23.51 27.85
C GLY A 502 -3.92 22.98 26.45
N LEU A 503 -3.59 21.71 26.19
CA LEU A 503 -3.71 21.07 24.87
C LEU A 503 -5.03 20.32 24.67
N GLY A 504 -5.71 19.92 25.76
CA GLY A 504 -6.93 19.11 25.73
C GLY A 504 -6.69 17.61 26.00
N PRO A 505 -7.72 16.76 25.88
CA PRO A 505 -7.66 15.35 26.26
C PRO A 505 -6.56 14.57 25.50
N TYR A 506 -5.88 13.65 26.19
CA TYR A 506 -4.74 12.91 25.64
C TYR A 506 -5.10 12.20 24.33
N LEU A 507 -6.21 11.46 24.28
CA LEU A 507 -6.60 10.69 23.09
C LEU A 507 -6.82 11.56 21.83
N ILE A 508 -7.27 12.79 22.03
CA ILE A 508 -7.63 13.71 20.95
C ILE A 508 -6.40 14.53 20.50
N LYS A 509 -5.68 15.14 21.45
CA LYS A 509 -4.66 16.15 21.18
C LYS A 509 -3.25 15.78 21.68
N GLY A 510 -3.14 14.83 22.61
CA GLY A 510 -1.88 14.50 23.27
C GLY A 510 -1.19 13.21 22.79
N ARG A 511 -1.93 12.27 22.19
CA ARG A 511 -1.44 10.91 21.89
C ARG A 511 -0.40 10.90 20.76
N PRO A 512 0.87 10.54 21.03
CA PRO A 512 1.91 10.50 20.02
C PRO A 512 1.64 9.50 18.88
N LYS A 513 2.10 9.82 17.66
CA LYS A 513 1.90 8.99 16.46
C LYS A 513 2.48 7.58 16.60
N ARG A 514 3.64 7.43 17.26
CA ARG A 514 4.30 6.13 17.49
C ARG A 514 3.41 5.07 18.13
N TYR A 515 2.49 5.44 19.03
CA TYR A 515 1.57 4.47 19.62
C TYR A 515 0.44 4.11 18.68
N ARG A 516 -0.05 5.07 17.88
CA ARG A 516 -1.07 4.83 16.84
C ARG A 516 -0.53 3.88 15.76
N TYR A 517 0.71 4.06 15.33
CA TYR A 517 1.37 3.17 14.35
C TYR A 517 1.48 1.76 14.90
N ASN A 518 2.09 1.58 16.07
CA ASN A 518 2.24 0.26 16.69
C ASN A 518 0.90 -0.44 16.97
N GLN A 519 -0.15 0.32 17.31
CA GLN A 519 -1.50 -0.23 17.45
C GLN A 519 -2.03 -0.73 16.09
N ARG A 520 -1.97 0.09 15.04
CA ARG A 520 -2.48 -0.25 13.71
C ARG A 520 -1.74 -1.42 13.07
N TRP A 521 -0.43 -1.53 13.27
CA TRP A 521 0.36 -2.68 12.78
C TRP A 521 -0.12 -3.98 13.40
N PHE A 522 -0.30 -3.98 14.73
CA PHE A 522 -0.79 -5.16 15.45
C PHE A 522 -2.22 -5.54 15.01
N GLU A 523 -3.12 -4.56 14.93
CA GLU A 523 -4.50 -4.76 14.48
C GLU A 523 -4.56 -5.27 13.04
N HIS A 524 -3.69 -4.79 12.16
CA HIS A 524 -3.61 -5.24 10.76
C HIS A 524 -3.15 -6.70 10.64
N ILE A 525 -2.04 -7.08 11.27
CA ILE A 525 -1.52 -8.45 11.23
C ILE A 525 -2.55 -9.45 11.78
N HIS A 526 -3.25 -9.09 12.86
CA HIS A 526 -4.25 -9.95 13.50
C HIS A 526 -5.66 -9.78 12.94
N ARG A 527 -5.83 -8.96 11.88
CA ARG A 527 -7.11 -8.68 11.21
C ARG A 527 -8.21 -8.24 12.17
N MET A 528 -7.82 -7.47 13.17
CA MET A 528 -8.74 -6.92 14.15
C MET A 528 -9.44 -5.70 13.58
N THR A 529 -10.61 -5.37 14.14
CA THR A 529 -11.28 -4.11 13.85
C THR A 529 -10.40 -2.95 14.32
N ALA A 530 -10.41 -1.85 13.56
CA ALA A 530 -9.64 -0.66 13.91
C ALA A 530 -9.98 -0.18 15.33
N GLU A 531 -8.95 0.26 16.06
CA GLU A 531 -9.04 0.80 17.42
C GLU A 531 -9.49 -0.19 18.51
N SER A 532 -9.48 -1.49 18.23
CA SER A 532 -9.85 -2.54 19.20
C SER A 532 -8.83 -2.76 20.31
N CYS A 533 -7.54 -2.48 20.07
CA CYS A 533 -6.43 -2.67 21.01
C CYS A 533 -6.17 -1.43 21.88
N SER A 534 -7.17 -1.01 22.65
CA SER A 534 -7.17 0.25 23.41
C SER A 534 -6.70 0.15 24.88
N ALA A 535 -6.28 -1.02 25.37
CA ALA A 535 -5.83 -1.19 26.76
C ALA A 535 -4.67 -0.27 27.17
N SER A 536 -3.74 0.01 26.24
CA SER A 536 -2.61 0.91 26.52
C SER A 536 -3.04 2.37 26.76
N CYS A 537 -4.26 2.72 26.38
CA CYS A 537 -4.88 4.02 26.61
C CYS A 537 -5.76 4.07 27.87
N PHE A 538 -5.89 2.97 28.62
CA PHE A 538 -6.74 2.85 29.82
C PHE A 538 -6.63 4.06 30.75
N TRP A 539 -5.40 4.44 31.10
CA TRP A 539 -5.14 5.54 32.02
C TRP A 539 -5.61 6.90 31.52
N ALA A 540 -5.63 7.13 30.20
CA ALA A 540 -6.11 8.39 29.65
C ALA A 540 -7.61 8.55 29.93
N GLU A 541 -8.42 7.50 29.75
CA GLU A 541 -9.85 7.55 30.06
C GLU A 541 -10.10 7.71 31.57
N VAL A 542 -9.30 7.04 32.41
CA VAL A 542 -9.36 7.20 33.87
C VAL A 542 -9.10 8.65 34.27
N GLU A 543 -8.07 9.30 33.75
CA GLU A 543 -7.76 10.70 34.08
C GLU A 543 -8.85 11.67 33.65
N GLU A 544 -9.44 11.48 32.47
CA GLU A 544 -10.58 12.30 32.04
C GLU A 544 -11.78 12.12 32.98
N LEU A 545 -12.13 10.88 33.34
CA LEU A 545 -13.22 10.61 34.29
C LEU A 545 -12.92 11.17 35.68
N CYS A 546 -11.68 11.07 36.17
CA CYS A 546 -11.24 11.67 37.42
C CYS A 546 -11.45 13.19 37.41
N SER A 547 -11.02 13.86 36.35
CA SER A 547 -11.12 15.32 36.24
C SER A 547 -12.57 15.80 36.11
N GLU A 548 -13.41 15.06 35.40
CA GLU A 548 -14.84 15.37 35.23
C GLU A 548 -15.69 15.12 36.47
N THR A 549 -15.28 14.21 37.37
CA THR A 549 -16.05 13.85 38.57
C THR A 549 -16.27 15.04 39.52
N SER A 550 -15.43 16.07 39.44
CA SER A 550 -15.60 17.32 40.20
C SER A 550 -16.70 18.25 39.64
N ASN A 551 -17.01 18.13 38.35
CA ASN A 551 -17.84 19.09 37.61
C ASN A 551 -19.11 18.48 37.02
N ARG A 552 -19.22 17.15 36.97
CA ARG A 552 -20.34 16.41 36.36
C ARG A 552 -20.94 15.42 37.34
N THR A 553 -22.24 15.18 37.19
CA THR A 553 -22.96 14.16 37.94
C THR A 553 -22.65 12.76 37.44
N PHE A 554 -22.80 11.76 38.30
CA PHE A 554 -22.63 10.37 37.90
C PHE A 554 -23.55 9.98 36.73
N GLU A 555 -24.80 10.46 36.69
CA GLU A 555 -25.73 10.11 35.63
C GLU A 555 -25.30 10.63 34.24
N GLU A 556 -24.62 11.77 34.18
CA GLU A 556 -24.03 12.29 32.93
C GLU A 556 -22.87 11.40 32.44
N MET A 557 -22.10 10.84 33.36
CA MET A 557 -20.90 10.03 33.06
C MET A 557 -21.17 8.52 32.98
N LYS A 558 -22.33 8.05 33.46
CA LYS A 558 -22.67 6.64 33.66
C LYS A 558 -22.40 5.75 32.46
N ARG A 559 -22.70 6.25 31.25
CA ARG A 559 -22.45 5.51 30.01
C ARG A 559 -20.96 5.24 29.78
N ARG A 560 -20.10 6.23 30.01
CA ARG A 560 -18.64 6.11 29.88
C ARG A 560 -18.06 5.22 30.96
N VAL A 561 -18.50 5.40 32.22
CA VAL A 561 -18.10 4.55 33.35
C VAL A 561 -18.43 3.09 33.06
N LEU A 562 -19.68 2.77 32.71
CA LEU A 562 -20.08 1.41 32.36
C LEU A 562 -19.34 0.86 31.14
N GLY A 563 -19.00 1.73 30.17
CA GLY A 563 -18.14 1.37 29.03
C GLY A 563 -16.76 0.94 29.50
N LEU A 564 -16.09 1.78 30.28
CA LEU A 564 -14.77 1.50 30.85
C LEU A 564 -14.77 0.23 31.70
N GLU A 565 -15.79 0.00 32.54
CA GLU A 565 -15.85 -1.20 33.38
C GLU A 565 -15.95 -2.49 32.56
N ARG A 566 -16.71 -2.49 31.45
CA ARG A 566 -16.76 -3.63 30.52
C ARG A 566 -15.41 -3.86 29.85
N GLU A 567 -14.75 -2.80 29.41
CA GLU A 567 -13.42 -2.88 28.80
C GLU A 567 -12.37 -3.38 29.78
N VAL A 568 -12.38 -2.91 31.03
CA VAL A 568 -11.48 -3.37 32.09
C VAL A 568 -11.66 -4.87 32.33
N LEU A 569 -12.89 -5.37 32.42
CA LEU A 569 -13.14 -6.80 32.58
C LEU A 569 -12.59 -7.61 31.39
N ARG A 570 -12.78 -7.11 30.16
CA ARG A 570 -12.23 -7.71 28.93
C ARG A 570 -10.71 -7.77 28.98
N TRP A 571 -10.05 -6.64 29.26
CA TRP A 571 -8.59 -6.53 29.29
C TRP A 571 -7.94 -7.34 30.40
N VAL A 572 -8.59 -7.46 31.56
CA VAL A 572 -8.10 -8.35 32.63
C VAL A 572 -8.22 -9.81 32.20
N SER A 573 -9.32 -10.18 31.55
CA SER A 573 -9.54 -11.55 31.06
C SER A 573 -8.58 -11.93 29.94
N SER A 574 -8.16 -10.98 29.10
CA SER A 574 -7.15 -11.19 28.04
C SER A 574 -5.69 -11.01 28.51
N GLY A 575 -5.47 -10.61 29.78
CA GLY A 575 -4.13 -10.38 30.33
C GLY A 575 -3.46 -9.07 29.89
N GLU A 576 -4.20 -8.17 29.23
CA GLU A 576 -3.73 -6.85 28.79
C GLU A 576 -3.60 -5.85 29.97
N LEU A 577 -4.50 -5.94 30.95
CA LEU A 577 -4.38 -5.21 32.22
C LEU A 577 -3.93 -6.15 33.35
N ARG A 578 -2.96 -5.69 34.15
CA ARG A 578 -2.43 -6.46 35.27
C ARG A 578 -2.97 -5.94 36.61
N ARG A 579 -2.61 -6.67 37.67
CA ARG A 579 -3.01 -6.39 39.06
C ARG A 579 -2.56 -5.02 39.56
N ASP A 580 -1.49 -4.46 39.01
CA ASP A 580 -0.92 -3.17 39.43
C ASP A 580 -1.90 -1.99 39.33
N VAL A 581 -2.87 -2.06 38.43
CA VAL A 581 -3.94 -1.07 38.27
C VAL A 581 -4.92 -1.07 39.45
N PHE A 582 -5.01 -2.17 40.20
CA PHE A 582 -6.03 -2.42 41.24
C PHE A 582 -5.48 -2.36 42.67
N PHE A 583 -4.26 -1.86 42.87
CA PHE A 583 -3.76 -1.58 44.21
C PHE A 583 -4.59 -0.48 44.89
N GLU A 584 -4.71 -0.55 46.22
CA GLU A 584 -5.57 0.36 46.99
C GLU A 584 -5.25 1.84 46.74
N GLU A 585 -3.96 2.15 46.60
CA GLU A 585 -3.48 3.51 46.38
C GLU A 585 -3.48 3.97 44.91
N SER A 586 -3.88 3.12 43.97
CA SER A 586 -4.00 3.42 42.54
C SER A 586 -4.99 4.56 42.28
N THR A 587 -4.66 5.45 41.34
CA THR A 587 -5.59 6.50 40.90
C THR A 587 -6.94 5.92 40.46
N PHE A 588 -6.95 4.76 39.80
CA PHE A 588 -8.17 4.12 39.34
C PHE A 588 -9.05 3.64 40.49
N VAL A 589 -8.47 2.97 41.50
CA VAL A 589 -9.22 2.46 42.66
C VAL A 589 -9.74 3.62 43.50
N LYS A 590 -8.89 4.62 43.78
CA LYS A 590 -9.29 5.83 44.50
C LYS A 590 -10.46 6.53 43.85
N TRP A 591 -10.39 6.76 42.53
CA TRP A 591 -11.49 7.33 41.77
C TRP A 591 -12.74 6.46 41.82
N TRP A 592 -12.61 5.15 41.55
CA TRP A 592 -13.75 4.24 41.51
C TRP A 592 -14.48 4.19 42.85
N MET A 593 -13.77 4.25 43.98
CA MET A 593 -14.37 4.31 45.33
C MET A 593 -15.21 5.56 45.59
N THR A 594 -15.02 6.65 44.84
CA THR A 594 -15.87 7.86 44.92
C THR A 594 -17.24 7.69 44.27
N LEU A 595 -17.43 6.67 43.41
CA LEU A 595 -18.68 6.43 42.70
C LEU A 595 -19.81 5.98 43.66
N PRO A 596 -21.10 6.20 43.27
CA PRO A 596 -22.24 5.85 44.10
C PRO A 596 -22.22 4.38 44.55
N ARG A 597 -22.53 4.14 45.83
CA ARG A 597 -22.53 2.78 46.41
C ARG A 597 -23.41 1.80 45.64
N LEU A 598 -24.59 2.25 45.20
CA LEU A 598 -25.52 1.44 44.40
C LEU A 598 -24.89 0.96 43.08
N HIS A 599 -24.13 1.83 42.41
CA HIS A 599 -23.38 1.47 41.19
C HIS A 599 -22.27 0.47 41.52
N ARG A 600 -21.44 0.78 42.52
CA ARG A 600 -20.30 -0.07 42.91
C ARG A 600 -20.70 -1.49 43.27
N SER A 601 -21.80 -1.68 44.01
CA SER A 601 -22.31 -3.02 44.37
C SER A 601 -22.80 -3.83 43.16
N GLY A 602 -23.27 -3.17 42.10
CA GLY A 602 -23.77 -3.80 40.88
C GLY A 602 -22.75 -3.86 39.74
N SER A 603 -21.55 -3.33 39.93
CA SER A 603 -20.53 -3.23 38.88
C SER A 603 -19.91 -4.59 38.56
N CYS A 604 -19.60 -4.81 37.27
CA CYS A 604 -18.96 -6.04 36.82
C CYS A 604 -17.49 -6.19 37.29
N ILE A 605 -16.87 -5.11 37.74
CA ILE A 605 -15.48 -5.12 38.23
C ILE A 605 -15.38 -4.98 39.76
N ALA A 606 -16.51 -4.99 40.48
CA ALA A 606 -16.53 -4.80 41.94
C ALA A 606 -15.60 -5.76 42.71
N ARG A 607 -15.48 -7.01 42.23
CA ARG A 607 -14.60 -8.03 42.83
C ARG A 607 -13.11 -7.79 42.62
N LEU A 608 -12.74 -6.92 41.68
CA LEU A 608 -11.35 -6.54 41.41
C LEU A 608 -10.90 -5.35 42.27
N MET A 609 -11.85 -4.68 42.94
CA MET A 609 -11.63 -3.44 43.69
C MET A 609 -11.40 -3.65 45.19
N ASP A 610 -11.28 -4.89 45.64
CA ASP A 610 -11.16 -5.25 47.07
C ASP A 610 -9.73 -5.11 47.64
N GLY A 611 -8.77 -4.66 46.82
CA GLY A 611 -7.37 -4.45 47.19
C GLY A 611 -6.57 -5.73 47.46
N LYS A 612 -7.23 -6.90 47.57
CA LYS A 612 -6.60 -8.17 47.97
C LYS A 612 -6.16 -9.02 46.79
N GLY A 613 -6.59 -8.71 45.57
CA GLY A 613 -6.14 -9.38 44.34
C GLY A 613 -6.39 -10.90 44.30
N THR A 614 -7.30 -11.40 45.12
CA THR A 614 -7.60 -12.83 45.26
C THR A 614 -8.47 -13.41 44.13
N ASN A 615 -8.99 -12.54 43.24
CA ASN A 615 -9.92 -12.91 42.16
C ASN A 615 -9.36 -12.65 40.75
N PHE A 616 -8.04 -12.54 40.58
CA PHE A 616 -7.44 -12.53 39.24
C PHE A 616 -7.49 -13.94 38.64
N PRO A 617 -7.93 -14.12 37.38
CA PRO A 617 -7.78 -15.40 36.71
C PRO A 617 -6.28 -15.79 36.71
N ASN A 618 -5.97 -17.04 37.08
CA ASN A 618 -4.61 -17.57 36.96
C ASN A 618 -4.20 -17.46 35.49
N LEU A 619 -3.32 -16.51 35.16
CA LEU A 619 -2.74 -16.40 33.83
C LEU A 619 -1.92 -17.68 33.57
N PRO A 620 -2.06 -18.33 32.41
CA PRO A 620 -1.15 -19.41 32.03
C PRO A 620 0.27 -18.83 31.96
N THR A 621 1.21 -19.46 32.65
CA THR A 621 2.63 -19.16 32.55
C THR A 621 3.08 -19.48 31.12
N SER A 622 3.26 -18.44 30.29
CA SER A 622 3.88 -18.58 28.98
C SER A 622 5.39 -18.82 29.17
N SER A 623 5.81 -20.05 28.84
CA SER A 623 7.20 -20.43 28.54
C SER A 623 7.75 -19.70 27.33
#